data_AF-A0A292Y8K2-F1
#
_entry.id   AF-A0A292Y8K2-F1
#
_cell.length_a   1.000
_cell.length_b   1.000
_cell.length_c   1.000
_cell.angle_alpha   90.00
_cell.angle_beta   90.00
_cell.angle_gamma   90.00
#
_symmetry.space_group_name_H-M   'P 1'
#
loop_
_entity.id
_entity.type
_entity.pdbx_description
1 polymer ?
#
loop_
_entity_poly.entity_id
_entity_poly.type
_entity_poly.pdbx_seq_one_letter_code
_entity_poly.pdbx_strand_id
1 'polypeptide(L)'
;MNAHIKNKGAIMRRLAKMLVAGALLASVTATMAFADYNKGYKYYEKYVKRASHVKGTDFLKIIGAKTPDDINALFKDNAKPLISLLEKKGQKKAAKAIEKIAKKHKLNDLKDFLVGMVNGKIPAG
;
A
#
# COMPACT_ATOMS: atom_id res chain seq x y z
N MET A 1 14.88 -15.94 52.71
CA MET A 1 13.92 -15.57 51.64
C MET A 1 14.56 -14.55 50.71
N ASN A 2 15.06 -14.90 49.51
CA ASN A 2 15.40 -13.87 48.48
C ASN A 2 15.72 -14.39 47.06
N ALA A 3 15.97 -15.69 46.87
CA ALA A 3 16.26 -16.23 45.53
C ALA A 3 15.02 -16.30 44.62
N HIS A 4 13.84 -16.58 45.19
CA HIS A 4 12.59 -16.78 44.45
C HIS A 4 11.98 -15.48 43.87
N ILE A 5 12.34 -14.30 44.44
CA ILE A 5 11.86 -12.98 44.01
C ILE A 5 12.81 -12.37 42.96
N LYS A 6 14.13 -12.56 43.09
CA LYS A 6 15.13 -12.10 42.10
C LYS A 6 14.90 -12.70 40.71
N ASN A 7 14.53 -13.97 40.62
CA ASN A 7 14.32 -14.65 39.34
C ASN A 7 13.09 -14.12 38.59
N LYS A 8 11.98 -13.83 39.30
CA LYS A 8 10.77 -13.23 38.72
C LYS A 8 11.02 -11.82 38.17
N GLY A 9 11.83 -11.01 38.87
CA GLY A 9 12.21 -9.67 38.41
C GLY A 9 13.11 -9.69 37.15
N ALA A 10 14.04 -10.64 37.07
CA ALA A 10 14.89 -10.82 35.89
C ALA A 10 14.09 -11.28 34.66
N ILE A 11 13.13 -12.20 34.85
CA ILE A 11 12.23 -12.67 33.80
C ILE A 11 11.30 -11.54 33.32
N MET A 12 10.69 -10.78 34.23
CA MET A 12 9.87 -9.61 33.86
C MET A 12 10.67 -8.53 33.11
N ARG A 13 11.92 -8.25 33.49
CA ARG A 13 12.78 -7.32 32.73
C ARG A 13 13.08 -7.82 31.33
N ARG A 14 13.27 -9.12 31.13
CA ARG A 14 13.51 -9.71 29.79
C ARG A 14 12.25 -9.64 28.92
N LEU A 15 11.08 -9.96 29.49
CA LEU A 15 9.80 -9.86 28.78
C LEU A 15 9.46 -8.42 28.43
N ALA A 16 9.67 -7.46 29.34
CA ALA A 16 9.46 -6.04 29.06
C ALA A 16 10.38 -5.55 27.92
N LYS A 17 11.66 -5.97 27.91
CA LYS A 17 12.59 -5.64 26.82
C LYS A 17 12.16 -6.24 25.47
N MET A 18 11.69 -7.49 25.47
CA MET A 18 11.17 -8.16 24.26
C MET A 18 9.89 -7.48 23.75
N LEU A 19 8.99 -7.07 24.64
CA LEU A 19 7.77 -6.35 24.29
C LEU A 19 8.07 -4.96 23.72
N VAL A 20 9.01 -4.23 24.32
CA VAL A 20 9.46 -2.92 23.79
C VAL A 20 10.12 -3.09 22.43
N ALA A 21 10.98 -4.09 22.24
CA ALA A 21 11.59 -4.37 20.95
C ALA A 21 10.56 -4.79 19.89
N GLY A 22 9.59 -5.63 20.26
CA GLY A 22 8.46 -6.01 19.39
C GLY A 22 7.58 -4.82 19.02
N ALA A 23 7.27 -3.95 19.97
CA ALA A 23 6.50 -2.73 19.74
C ALA A 23 7.24 -1.72 18.86
N LEU A 24 8.56 -1.58 19.02
CA LEU A 24 9.40 -0.72 18.17
C LEU A 24 9.52 -1.26 16.73
N LEU A 25 9.67 -2.57 16.55
CA LEU A 25 9.69 -3.17 15.22
C LEU A 25 8.32 -3.06 14.52
N ALA A 26 7.23 -3.26 15.26
CA ALA A 26 5.88 -3.09 14.75
C ALA A 26 5.57 -1.61 14.40
N SER A 27 6.05 -0.65 15.20
CA SER A 27 5.83 0.77 14.93
C SER A 27 6.62 1.28 13.72
N VAL A 28 7.87 0.85 13.55
CA VAL A 28 8.70 1.22 12.39
C VAL A 28 8.12 0.66 11.08
N THR A 29 7.68 -0.60 11.08
CA THR A 29 7.06 -1.22 9.89
C THR A 29 5.73 -0.55 9.51
N ALA A 30 4.91 -0.17 10.50
CA ALA A 30 3.71 0.61 10.24
C ALA A 30 4.06 1.97 9.59
N THR A 31 5.02 2.73 10.14
CA THR A 31 5.40 4.04 9.60
C THR A 31 5.91 3.99 8.16
N MET A 32 6.70 2.96 7.80
CA MET A 32 7.17 2.78 6.42
C MET A 32 6.01 2.45 5.47
N ALA A 33 5.11 1.54 5.86
CA ALA A 33 3.92 1.19 5.08
C ALA A 33 2.90 2.35 4.95
N PHE A 34 2.92 3.34 5.85
CA PHE A 34 2.16 4.59 5.71
C PHE A 34 2.86 5.60 4.79
N ALA A 35 4.20 5.69 4.85
CA ALA A 35 4.97 6.56 3.97
C ALA A 35 4.85 6.14 2.49
N ASP A 36 4.91 4.84 2.19
CA ASP A 36 4.83 4.35 0.83
C ASP A 36 3.40 4.44 0.26
N TYR A 37 2.38 4.22 1.11
CA TYR A 37 0.99 4.48 0.77
C TYR A 37 0.75 5.95 0.36
N ASN A 38 1.25 6.92 1.14
CA ASN A 38 1.07 8.34 0.84
C ASN A 38 1.84 8.80 -0.41
N LYS A 39 3.03 8.24 -0.66
CA LYS A 39 3.75 8.48 -1.93
C LYS A 39 2.94 7.96 -3.11
N GLY A 40 2.42 6.74 -3.01
CA GLY A 40 1.56 6.14 -4.02
C GLY A 40 0.31 6.96 -4.30
N TYR A 41 -0.37 7.44 -3.25
CA TYR A 41 -1.51 8.35 -3.37
C TYR A 41 -1.16 9.63 -4.13
N LYS A 42 -0.02 10.27 -3.81
CA LYS A 42 0.45 11.48 -4.52
C LYS A 42 0.65 11.24 -6.02
N TYR A 43 1.16 10.08 -6.41
CA TYR A 43 1.30 9.74 -7.83
C TYR A 43 -0.03 9.42 -8.49
N TYR A 44 -0.91 8.69 -7.81
CA TYR A 44 -2.27 8.45 -8.25
C TYR A 44 -2.99 9.77 -8.51
N GLU A 45 -2.93 10.71 -7.56
CA GLU A 45 -3.56 12.02 -7.69
C GLU A 45 -2.98 12.83 -8.86
N LYS A 46 -1.64 12.92 -8.92
CA LYS A 46 -0.94 13.73 -9.93
C LYS A 46 -1.16 13.24 -11.36
N TYR A 47 -1.22 11.92 -11.56
CA TYR A 47 -1.24 11.34 -12.90
C TYR A 47 -2.61 10.77 -13.28
N VAL A 48 -3.23 9.97 -12.40
CA VAL A 48 -4.49 9.27 -12.72
C VAL A 48 -5.69 10.16 -12.45
N LYS A 49 -5.87 10.64 -11.21
CA LYS A 49 -7.01 11.50 -10.82
C LYS A 49 -7.05 12.78 -11.65
N ARG A 50 -5.92 13.47 -11.81
CA ARG A 50 -5.86 14.71 -12.60
C ARG A 50 -6.15 14.51 -14.10
N ALA A 51 -5.82 13.34 -14.66
CA ALA A 51 -6.07 13.07 -16.08
C ALA A 51 -7.47 12.53 -16.36
N SER A 52 -7.96 11.63 -15.50
CA SER A 52 -9.20 10.87 -15.71
C SER A 52 -10.38 11.37 -14.87
N HIS A 53 -10.13 12.22 -13.87
CA HIS A 53 -11.09 12.64 -12.84
C HIS A 53 -11.69 11.48 -12.02
N VAL A 54 -11.04 10.30 -12.04
CA VAL A 54 -11.48 9.12 -11.28
C VAL A 54 -10.89 9.16 -9.86
N LYS A 55 -11.75 9.03 -8.85
CA LYS A 55 -11.34 8.88 -7.44
C LYS A 55 -10.80 7.47 -7.19
N GLY A 56 -9.90 7.30 -6.22
CA GLY A 56 -9.25 6.00 -5.96
C GLY A 56 -10.25 4.87 -5.69
N THR A 57 -11.34 5.16 -4.97
CA THR A 57 -12.40 4.18 -4.68
C THR A 57 -13.15 3.76 -5.95
N ASP A 58 -13.46 4.70 -6.82
CA ASP A 58 -14.10 4.42 -8.11
C ASP A 58 -13.13 3.73 -9.07
N PHE A 59 -11.83 4.02 -8.97
CA PHE A 59 -10.80 3.31 -9.72
C PHE A 59 -10.76 1.83 -9.36
N LEU A 60 -10.82 1.48 -8.06
CA LEU A 60 -10.91 0.08 -7.63
C LEU A 60 -12.16 -0.61 -8.19
N LYS A 61 -13.31 0.06 -8.17
CA LYS A 61 -14.55 -0.47 -8.78
C LYS A 61 -14.42 -0.67 -10.28
N ILE A 62 -13.80 0.28 -10.99
CA ILE A 62 -13.55 0.20 -12.43
C ILE A 62 -12.65 -1.01 -12.72
N ILE A 63 -11.56 -1.19 -12.00
CA ILE A 63 -10.63 -2.30 -12.25
C ILE A 63 -11.13 -3.64 -11.69
N GLY A 64 -12.16 -3.61 -10.85
CA GLY A 64 -12.78 -4.80 -10.26
C GLY A 64 -11.93 -5.50 -9.21
N ALA A 65 -10.87 -4.85 -8.71
CA ALA A 65 -9.96 -5.44 -7.74
C ALA A 65 -10.53 -5.36 -6.32
N LYS A 66 -10.52 -6.49 -5.61
CA LYS A 66 -11.02 -6.61 -4.23
C LYS A 66 -9.93 -7.07 -3.26
N THR A 67 -8.90 -7.73 -3.77
CA THR A 67 -7.83 -8.34 -2.97
C THR A 67 -6.45 -7.81 -3.40
N PRO A 68 -5.44 -7.91 -2.52
CA PRO A 68 -4.06 -7.62 -2.91
C PRO A 68 -3.57 -8.45 -4.10
N ASP A 69 -4.05 -9.69 -4.24
CA ASP A 69 -3.68 -10.56 -5.35
C ASP A 69 -4.26 -10.12 -6.68
N ASP A 70 -5.47 -9.57 -6.69
CA ASP A 70 -6.04 -8.92 -7.89
C ASP A 70 -5.13 -7.76 -8.34
N ILE A 71 -4.67 -6.94 -7.37
CA ILE A 71 -3.75 -5.83 -7.66
C ILE A 71 -2.42 -6.38 -8.18
N ASN A 72 -1.86 -7.41 -7.55
CA ASN A 72 -0.61 -8.04 -7.99
C ASN A 72 -0.74 -8.55 -9.44
N ALA A 73 -1.84 -9.20 -9.78
CA ALA A 73 -2.11 -9.70 -11.13
C ALA A 73 -2.20 -8.56 -12.15
N LEU A 74 -2.89 -7.47 -11.81
CA LEU A 74 -3.05 -6.31 -12.69
C LEU A 74 -1.74 -5.56 -12.95
N PHE A 75 -0.78 -5.63 -12.01
CA PHE A 75 0.52 -4.96 -12.10
C PHE A 75 1.63 -5.80 -12.76
N LYS A 76 1.35 -7.04 -13.16
CA LYS A 76 2.31 -7.88 -13.91
C LYS A 76 2.74 -7.20 -15.22
N ASP A 77 3.95 -7.53 -15.68
CA ASP A 77 4.50 -7.07 -16.95
C ASP A 77 4.44 -5.55 -17.15
N ASN A 78 4.84 -4.79 -16.13
CA ASN A 78 4.74 -3.31 -16.09
C ASN A 78 3.29 -2.80 -16.21
N ALA A 79 2.35 -3.48 -15.52
CA ALA A 79 0.94 -3.15 -15.51
C ALA A 79 0.25 -3.22 -16.90
N LYS A 80 0.78 -4.01 -17.84
CA LYS A 80 0.10 -4.29 -19.12
C LYS A 80 -1.35 -4.79 -18.94
N PRO A 81 -1.64 -5.72 -18.01
CA PRO A 81 -3.02 -6.17 -17.78
C PRO A 81 -3.94 -5.03 -17.35
N LEU A 82 -3.47 -4.17 -16.43
CA LEU A 82 -4.21 -2.98 -15.99
C LEU A 82 -4.48 -2.00 -17.13
N ILE A 83 -3.46 -1.70 -17.95
CA ILE A 83 -3.59 -0.78 -19.09
C ILE A 83 -4.65 -1.31 -20.07
N SER A 84 -4.54 -2.59 -20.47
CA SER A 84 -5.51 -3.21 -21.39
C SER A 84 -6.92 -3.20 -20.82
N LEU A 85 -7.07 -3.48 -19.52
CA LEU A 85 -8.38 -3.44 -18.86
C LEU A 85 -8.98 -2.03 -18.85
N LEU A 86 -8.18 -1.00 -18.57
CA LEU A 86 -8.62 0.39 -18.59
C LEU A 86 -9.03 0.83 -20.00
N GLU A 87 -8.29 0.44 -21.04
CA GLU A 87 -8.65 0.73 -22.43
C GLU A 87 -9.97 0.08 -22.83
N LYS A 88 -10.17 -1.20 -22.47
CA LYS A 88 -11.43 -1.93 -22.70
C LYS A 88 -12.62 -1.26 -22.00
N LYS A 89 -12.40 -0.65 -20.84
CA LYS A 89 -13.43 0.10 -20.10
C LYS A 89 -13.59 1.55 -20.55
N GLY A 90 -12.98 1.94 -21.67
CA GLY A 90 -13.05 3.31 -22.20
C GLY A 90 -12.24 4.34 -21.39
N GLN A 91 -11.48 3.92 -20.38
CA GLN A 91 -10.68 4.77 -19.50
C GLN A 91 -9.31 5.10 -20.12
N LYS A 92 -9.30 5.56 -21.37
CA LYS A 92 -8.07 5.83 -22.16
C LYS A 92 -7.12 6.82 -21.47
N LYS A 93 -7.66 7.82 -20.77
CA LYS A 93 -6.84 8.79 -20.01
C LYS A 93 -6.15 8.16 -18.80
N ALA A 94 -6.85 7.27 -18.09
CA ALA A 94 -6.27 6.52 -16.99
C ALA A 94 -5.20 5.53 -17.50
N ALA A 95 -5.47 4.81 -18.59
CA ALA A 95 -4.50 3.91 -19.22
C ALA A 95 -3.18 4.62 -19.56
N LYS A 96 -3.25 5.77 -20.25
CA LYS A 96 -2.06 6.60 -20.55
C LYS A 96 -1.35 7.12 -19.29
N ALA A 97 -2.09 7.41 -18.22
CA ALA A 97 -1.50 7.80 -16.95
C ALA A 97 -0.70 6.64 -16.32
N ILE A 98 -1.23 5.41 -16.36
CA ILE A 98 -0.53 4.20 -15.89
C ILE A 98 0.74 3.97 -16.72
N GLU A 99 0.70 4.10 -18.04
CA GLU A 99 1.90 4.03 -18.89
C GLU A 99 2.96 5.05 -18.49
N LYS A 100 2.55 6.29 -18.17
CA LYS A 100 3.46 7.35 -17.74
C LYS A 100 4.10 7.04 -16.38
N ILE A 101 3.36 6.42 -15.47
CA ILE A 101 3.88 5.95 -14.18
C ILE A 101 4.87 4.79 -14.38
N ALA A 102 4.56 3.86 -15.29
CA ALA A 102 5.44 2.76 -15.68
C ALA A 102 6.78 3.25 -16.22
N LYS A 103 6.75 4.19 -17.18
CA LYS A 103 7.96 4.82 -17.74
C LYS A 103 8.80 5.59 -16.71
N LYS A 104 8.21 5.98 -15.58
CA LYS A 104 8.90 6.67 -14.49
C LYS A 104 9.41 5.74 -13.39
N HIS A 105 9.23 4.43 -13.54
CA HIS A 105 9.57 3.42 -12.53
C HIS A 105 8.87 3.70 -11.18
N LYS A 106 7.63 4.21 -11.21
CA LYS A 106 6.81 4.52 -10.02
C LYS A 106 5.60 3.60 -9.85
N LEU A 107 5.60 2.44 -10.53
CA LEU A 107 4.51 1.47 -10.44
C LEU A 107 4.40 0.85 -9.05
N ASN A 108 5.52 0.60 -8.36
CA ASN A 108 5.49 0.03 -7.01
C ASN A 108 4.79 0.97 -6.02
N ASP A 109 5.11 2.27 -6.05
CA ASP A 109 4.43 3.26 -5.20
C ASP A 109 2.90 3.23 -5.45
N LEU A 110 2.49 3.22 -6.72
CA LEU A 110 1.07 3.15 -7.09
C LEU A 110 0.42 1.84 -6.60
N LYS A 111 1.14 0.72 -6.74
CA LYS A 111 0.70 -0.60 -6.29
C LYS A 111 0.47 -0.60 -4.79
N ASP A 112 1.42 -0.09 -4.01
CA ASP A 112 1.32 -0.04 -2.54
C ASP A 112 0.13 0.79 -2.08
N PHE A 113 -0.17 1.89 -2.79
CA PHE A 113 -1.38 2.65 -2.56
C PHE A 113 -2.65 1.83 -2.79
N LEU A 114 -2.78 1.15 -3.94
CA LEU A 114 -3.96 0.35 -4.26
C LEU A 114 -4.11 -0.88 -3.35
N VAL A 115 -3.00 -1.54 -3.00
CA VAL A 115 -2.97 -2.61 -1.99
C VAL A 115 -3.44 -2.09 -0.63
N GLY A 116 -2.97 -0.90 -0.22
CA GLY A 116 -3.45 -0.25 0.99
C GLY A 116 -4.96 -0.03 0.97
N MET A 117 -5.51 0.40 -0.17
CA MET A 117 -6.95 0.62 -0.32
C MET A 117 -7.78 -0.65 -0.22
N VAL A 118 -7.38 -1.74 -0.88
CA VAL A 118 -8.10 -3.03 -0.78
C VAL A 118 -8.00 -3.64 0.62
N ASN A 119 -6.95 -3.30 1.38
CA ASN A 119 -6.79 -3.66 2.79
C ASN A 119 -7.53 -2.69 3.76
N GLY A 120 -8.36 -1.78 3.24
CA GLY A 120 -9.21 -0.90 4.05
C GLY A 120 -8.60 0.45 4.44
N LYS A 121 -7.41 0.81 3.93
CA LYS A 121 -6.90 2.19 4.10
C LYS A 121 -7.67 3.14 3.19
N ILE A 122 -8.31 4.13 3.78
CA ILE A 122 -9.01 5.18 3.04
C ILE A 122 -8.00 6.31 2.76
N PRO A 123 -7.87 6.81 1.52
CA PRO A 123 -7.02 7.96 1.24
C PRO A 123 -7.51 9.19 2.00
N ALA A 124 -6.57 9.98 2.51
CA ALA A 124 -6.87 11.31 3.02
C ALA A 124 -7.17 12.24 1.83
N GLY A 125 -8.42 12.23 1.35
CA GLY A 125 -8.85 13.11 0.24
C GLY A 125 -10.07 12.65 -0.53
#